data_AF-A0A5J9UT53-F1
#
_entry.id   AF-A0A5J9UT53-F1
#
_cell.length_a   1.000
_cell.length_b   1.000
_cell.length_c   1.000
_cell.angle_alpha   90.00
_cell.angle_beta   90.00
_cell.angle_gamma   90.00
#
_symmetry.space_group_name_H-M   'P 1'
#
loop_
_entity.id
_entity.type
_entity.pdbx_description
1 polymer ?
#
loop_
_entity_poly.entity_id
_entity_poly.type
_entity_poly.pdbx_seq_one_letter_code
_entity_poly.pdbx_strand_id
1 'polypeptide(L)'
;MDLLISASHTDTGSSPSPPSPNSSDSSRPAGRQANSNSPEGRQAKRSSNPAAGLQQSGAMDEKIIDVPAPLPVTSSMDKKKEKKAASIPFLSVEEVFKWAPFQLQVKAFKKNKYRFQMPLLTVQGVLAWALFTFGSVAVTACILAAIAFANIPNPCSESQSCWIPQPPDLTPAQGFEVESFAVGFLWFTVPQAAAATVGLLLSRRRARSRWSLAFVAVVSAAVAHYMQSRSVLVSITADPGDILYMILAGGGAVVFVAGDLLSILSLLIGGTE
;
A
#
# COMPACT_ATOMS: atom_id res chain seq x y z
N MET A 1 -8.40 -18.09 3.33
CA MET A 1 -7.64 -17.61 4.51
C MET A 1 -8.36 -16.36 4.94
N ASP A 2 -9.51 -16.57 5.56
CA ASP A 2 -10.52 -15.54 5.70
C ASP A 2 -10.38 -14.95 7.08
N LEU A 3 -9.33 -14.14 7.23
CA LEU A 3 -9.20 -13.23 8.36
C LEU A 3 -10.29 -12.17 8.20
N LEU A 4 -11.45 -12.48 8.76
CA LEU A 4 -12.54 -11.55 9.01
C LEU A 4 -12.01 -10.40 9.87
N ILE A 5 -11.47 -9.38 9.20
CA ILE A 5 -11.39 -8.03 9.76
C ILE A 5 -12.84 -7.54 9.81
N SER A 6 -13.50 -7.88 10.92
CA SER A 6 -14.83 -7.38 11.24
C SER A 6 -14.70 -5.88 11.43
N ALA A 7 -14.93 -5.11 10.37
CA ALA A 7 -15.08 -3.67 10.43
C ALA A 7 -16.25 -3.36 11.38
N SER A 8 -15.90 -3.10 12.65
CA SER A 8 -16.86 -2.69 13.66
C SER A 8 -17.32 -1.29 13.32
N HIS A 9 -18.38 -1.21 12.51
CA HIS A 9 -19.09 0.02 12.22
C HIS A 9 -19.78 0.45 13.51
N THR A 10 -19.02 1.10 14.40
CA THR A 10 -19.54 1.73 15.62
C THR A 10 -20.36 2.93 15.18
N ASP A 11 -21.63 2.66 14.91
CA ASP A 11 -22.64 3.68 14.65
C ASP A 11 -22.86 4.46 15.96
N THR A 12 -22.02 5.48 16.18
CA THR A 12 -22.08 6.38 17.33
C THR A 12 -23.25 7.33 17.15
N GLY A 13 -24.45 6.77 17.27
CA GLY A 13 -25.71 7.48 17.41
C GLY A 13 -25.66 8.38 18.64
N SER A 14 -25.13 9.59 18.44
CA SER A 14 -24.99 10.63 19.44
C SER A 14 -26.37 11.14 19.84
N SER A 15 -26.95 10.49 20.86
CA SER A 15 -28.17 10.97 21.49
C SER A 15 -27.94 12.40 22.00
N PRO A 16 -28.78 13.38 21.64
CA PRO A 16 -28.61 14.75 22.09
C PRO A 16 -28.80 14.82 23.61
N SER A 17 -27.74 15.24 24.32
CA SER A 17 -27.79 15.44 25.77
C SER A 17 -28.90 16.43 26.14
N PRO A 18 -29.73 16.15 27.17
CA PRO A 18 -30.72 17.11 27.63
C PRO A 18 -30.04 18.35 28.22
N PRO A 19 -30.63 19.55 28.07
CA PRO A 19 -30.04 20.78 28.58
C PRO A 19 -30.04 20.79 30.12
N SER A 20 -28.86 20.99 30.72
CA SER A 20 -28.72 21.18 32.17
C SER A 20 -29.42 22.46 32.64
N PRO A 21 -30.31 22.39 33.64
CA PRO A 21 -30.87 23.56 34.28
C PRO A 21 -29.97 24.09 35.41
N ASN A 22 -29.96 25.41 35.57
CA ASN A 22 -29.57 26.17 36.77
C ASN A 22 -28.08 26.15 37.22
N SER A 23 -27.37 27.24 36.91
CA SER A 23 -26.54 27.94 37.89
C SER A 23 -26.57 29.45 37.65
N SER A 24 -27.63 30.10 38.14
CA SER A 24 -27.66 31.55 38.30
C SER A 24 -26.86 31.96 39.54
N ASP A 25 -25.93 32.91 39.42
CA ASP A 25 -26.11 34.19 40.13
C ASP A 25 -25.22 35.36 39.66
N SER A 26 -25.78 36.57 39.84
CA SER A 26 -25.13 37.88 40.06
C SER A 26 -23.82 38.24 39.31
N SER A 27 -23.79 39.27 38.45
CA SER A 27 -24.05 40.66 38.88
C SER A 27 -24.49 41.60 37.74
N ARG A 28 -25.40 42.52 38.07
CA ARG A 28 -25.94 43.66 37.28
C ARG A 28 -24.98 44.87 37.28
N PRO A 29 -25.29 46.02 36.63
CA PRO A 29 -26.37 46.35 35.67
C PRO A 29 -25.78 46.83 34.31
N ALA A 30 -26.42 47.54 33.36
CA ALA A 30 -27.77 48.10 33.16
C ALA A 30 -28.05 48.17 31.64
N GLY A 31 -29.31 48.21 31.16
CA GLY A 31 -29.52 48.34 29.70
C GLY A 31 -30.91 48.21 29.07
N ARG A 32 -31.89 49.00 29.55
CA ARG A 32 -33.10 49.46 28.79
C ARG A 32 -34.17 48.44 28.30
N GLN A 33 -35.43 48.84 28.48
CA GLN A 33 -36.67 48.12 28.17
C GLN A 33 -37.04 48.07 26.67
N ALA A 34 -37.66 46.96 26.24
CA ALA A 34 -39.01 46.89 25.64
C ALA A 34 -39.41 45.39 25.56
N ASN A 35 -40.52 44.92 26.15
CA ASN A 35 -41.87 44.81 25.54
C ASN A 35 -41.88 44.21 24.12
N SER A 36 -42.70 43.22 23.76
CA SER A 36 -43.81 42.55 24.50
C SER A 36 -44.35 41.32 23.75
N ASN A 37 -45.20 40.53 24.42
CA ASN A 37 -46.22 39.58 23.89
C ASN A 37 -45.82 38.11 23.63
N SER A 38 -46.16 37.30 24.63
CA SER A 38 -46.72 35.92 24.56
C SER A 38 -48.12 35.95 23.87
N PRO A 39 -48.86 34.83 23.60
CA PRO A 39 -48.63 33.46 24.10
C PRO A 39 -49.00 32.29 23.14
N GLU A 40 -49.01 31.09 23.74
CA GLU A 40 -49.82 29.89 23.42
C GLU A 40 -49.52 29.01 22.18
N GLY A 41 -49.20 27.75 22.49
CA GLY A 41 -50.14 26.67 22.15
C GLY A 41 -49.66 25.54 21.23
N ARG A 42 -49.25 24.41 21.84
CA ARG A 42 -50.03 23.14 21.86
C ARG A 42 -49.18 21.94 22.27
N GLN A 43 -49.67 21.19 23.26
CA GLN A 43 -49.24 19.81 23.49
C GLN A 43 -49.75 18.92 22.34
N ALA A 44 -48.91 18.00 21.85
CA ALA A 44 -49.33 16.90 20.98
C ALA A 44 -48.86 15.56 21.55
N LYS A 45 -49.76 14.93 22.30
CA LYS A 45 -49.58 13.61 22.92
C LYS A 45 -49.96 12.51 21.91
N ARG A 46 -49.00 11.78 21.35
CA ARG A 46 -49.20 10.48 20.68
C ARG A 46 -48.02 9.58 21.03
N SER A 47 -48.23 8.51 21.81
CA SER A 47 -48.96 7.26 21.48
C SER A 47 -48.00 6.25 20.86
N SER A 48 -47.69 5.25 21.68
CA SER A 48 -47.10 3.96 21.31
C SER A 48 -47.72 3.32 20.07
N ASN A 49 -46.91 2.56 19.34
CA ASN A 49 -47.15 1.13 19.09
C ASN A 49 -45.90 0.44 18.52
N PRO A 50 -45.57 -0.79 18.97
CA PRO A 50 -44.62 -1.66 18.31
C PRO A 50 -45.35 -2.64 17.35
N ALA A 51 -44.81 -2.81 16.14
CA ALA A 51 -45.08 -3.94 15.24
C ALA A 51 -43.78 -4.18 14.46
N ALA A 52 -43.09 -5.32 14.57
CA ALA A 52 -43.52 -6.69 14.25
C ALA A 52 -43.64 -6.94 12.74
N GLY A 53 -42.57 -7.53 12.18
CA GLY A 53 -42.59 -8.35 10.97
C GLY A 53 -42.51 -7.62 9.63
N LEU A 54 -41.44 -7.91 8.88
CA LEU A 54 -41.58 -8.60 7.58
C LEU A 54 -40.23 -9.15 7.13
N GLN A 55 -40.16 -10.47 6.96
CA GLN A 55 -39.12 -11.10 6.15
C GLN A 55 -39.37 -10.72 4.69
N GLN A 56 -38.40 -10.12 4.02
CA GLN A 56 -38.35 -10.13 2.56
C GLN A 56 -37.19 -11.03 2.12
N SER A 57 -37.54 -12.28 1.83
CA SER A 57 -36.70 -13.20 1.07
C SER A 57 -36.58 -12.65 -0.36
N GLY A 58 -35.50 -11.90 -0.61
CA GLY A 58 -35.14 -11.45 -1.95
C GLY A 58 -34.57 -12.61 -2.75
N ALA A 59 -35.43 -13.34 -3.46
CA ALA A 59 -34.99 -14.23 -4.52
C ALA A 59 -34.30 -13.40 -5.61
N MET A 60 -32.97 -13.50 -5.69
CA MET A 60 -32.22 -12.95 -6.81
C MET A 60 -32.46 -13.86 -8.02
N ASP A 61 -33.18 -13.38 -9.03
CA ASP A 61 -33.28 -14.05 -10.31
C ASP A 61 -31.87 -14.17 -10.93
N GLU A 62 -31.36 -15.40 -11.05
CA GLU A 62 -30.15 -15.69 -11.81
C GLU A 62 -30.40 -15.40 -13.29
N LYS A 63 -30.13 -14.17 -13.69
CA LYS A 63 -30.13 -13.76 -15.10
C LYS A 63 -28.90 -14.37 -15.78
N ILE A 64 -29.04 -15.62 -16.21
CA ILE A 64 -28.05 -16.34 -17.01
C ILE A 64 -27.74 -15.50 -18.25
N ILE A 65 -26.55 -14.90 -18.27
CA ILE A 65 -26.01 -14.25 -19.45
C ILE A 65 -25.34 -15.35 -20.27
N ASP A 66 -26.03 -15.80 -21.33
CA ASP A 66 -25.43 -16.63 -22.36
C ASP A 66 -24.30 -15.86 -23.04
N VAL A 67 -23.07 -16.05 -22.57
CA VAL A 67 -21.85 -15.56 -23.21
C VAL A 67 -21.60 -16.42 -24.44
N PRO A 68 -21.63 -15.88 -25.68
CA PRO A 68 -21.40 -16.67 -26.88
C PRO A 68 -20.00 -17.30 -26.84
N ALA A 69 -19.93 -18.60 -27.08
CA ALA A 69 -18.66 -19.32 -27.11
C ALA A 69 -17.68 -18.69 -28.12
N PRO A 70 -16.42 -18.40 -27.74
CA PRO A 70 -15.44 -17.86 -28.67
C PRO A 70 -15.23 -18.78 -29.87
N LEU A 71 -15.52 -18.29 -31.07
CA LEU A 71 -15.31 -19.05 -32.31
C LEU A 71 -13.83 -19.42 -32.46
N PRO A 72 -13.50 -20.65 -32.89
CA PRO A 72 -12.12 -21.07 -33.10
C PRO A 72 -11.51 -20.32 -34.30
N VAL A 73 -10.69 -19.31 -34.01
CA VAL A 73 -9.91 -18.60 -35.02
C VAL A 73 -8.78 -19.50 -35.51
N THR A 74 -9.04 -20.25 -36.59
CA THR A 74 -8.02 -21.00 -37.31
C THR A 74 -7.12 -20.03 -38.08
N SER A 75 -5.97 -19.67 -37.50
CA SER A 75 -4.99 -18.80 -38.16
C SER A 75 -4.18 -19.57 -39.22
N SER A 76 -4.75 -19.74 -40.41
CA SER A 76 -3.98 -20.13 -41.59
C SER A 76 -3.12 -18.95 -42.05
N MET A 77 -1.95 -18.77 -41.45
CA MET A 77 -0.96 -17.84 -41.99
C MET A 77 -0.25 -18.47 -43.18
N ASP A 78 -0.80 -18.15 -44.35
CA ASP A 78 -0.14 -18.33 -45.64
C ASP A 78 1.26 -17.72 -45.63
N LYS A 79 2.19 -18.46 -46.22
CA LYS A 79 3.51 -17.95 -46.59
C LYS A 79 3.33 -16.81 -47.61
N LYS A 80 4.36 -15.95 -47.72
CA LYS A 80 4.65 -15.03 -48.85
C LYS A 80 4.20 -13.57 -48.69
N LYS A 81 5.07 -12.77 -48.06
CA LYS A 81 5.78 -11.67 -48.76
C LYS A 81 6.87 -11.07 -47.88
N GLU A 82 8.12 -11.23 -48.28
CA GLU A 82 9.20 -10.32 -47.86
C GLU A 82 8.87 -8.92 -48.37
N LYS A 83 8.28 -8.08 -47.52
CA LYS A 83 8.43 -6.64 -47.68
C LYS A 83 9.76 -6.28 -47.05
N LYS A 84 10.71 -5.81 -47.88
CA LYS A 84 11.92 -5.13 -47.42
C LYS A 84 11.49 -4.00 -46.47
N ALA A 85 11.65 -4.22 -45.17
CA ALA A 85 11.58 -3.13 -44.21
C ALA A 85 12.71 -2.16 -44.58
N ALA A 86 12.36 -0.92 -44.91
CA ALA A 86 13.35 0.13 -45.03
C ALA A 86 14.04 0.24 -43.66
N SER A 87 15.31 -0.15 -43.60
CA SER A 87 16.10 -0.06 -42.38
C SER A 87 16.21 1.42 -42.03
N ILE A 88 15.44 1.85 -41.04
CA ILE A 88 15.65 3.15 -40.41
C ILE A 88 17.11 3.13 -39.94
N PRO A 89 17.97 4.06 -40.42
CA PRO A 89 19.35 4.08 -40.00
C PRO A 89 19.36 4.31 -38.48
N PHE A 90 19.80 3.31 -37.74
CA PHE A 90 20.20 3.47 -36.34
C PHE A 90 21.40 4.42 -36.34
N LEU A 91 21.13 5.72 -36.21
CA LEU A 91 22.15 6.71 -35.90
C LEU A 91 22.84 6.24 -34.64
N SER A 92 24.13 5.89 -34.75
CA SER A 92 24.89 5.49 -33.58
C SER A 92 24.93 6.66 -32.61
N VAL A 93 24.93 6.35 -31.31
CA VAL A 93 24.89 7.37 -30.27
C VAL A 93 26.08 8.34 -30.42
N GLU A 94 27.24 7.88 -30.94
CA GLU A 94 28.38 8.74 -31.28
C GLU A 94 28.09 9.85 -32.30
N GLU A 95 27.16 9.67 -33.25
CA GLU A 95 26.86 10.71 -34.25
C GLU A 95 26.02 11.85 -33.65
N VAL A 96 25.09 11.54 -32.74
CA VAL A 96 24.27 12.55 -32.05
C VAL A 96 25.15 13.45 -31.17
N PHE A 97 26.20 12.89 -30.55
CA PHE A 97 27.15 13.67 -29.74
C PHE A 97 28.04 14.64 -30.54
N LYS A 98 28.16 14.51 -31.87
CA LYS A 98 28.92 15.49 -32.69
C LYS A 98 28.24 16.86 -32.82
N TRP A 99 26.92 16.92 -32.65
CA TRP A 99 26.12 18.13 -32.88
C TRP A 99 25.90 18.98 -31.62
N ALA A 100 26.31 18.49 -30.45
CA ALA A 100 26.25 19.24 -29.21
C ALA A 100 27.43 20.23 -29.13
N PRO A 101 27.22 21.56 -29.07
CA PRO A 101 28.30 22.56 -29.08
C PRO A 101 29.11 22.61 -27.77
N PHE A 102 28.81 21.72 -26.82
CA PHE A 102 29.52 21.60 -25.54
C PHE A 102 30.82 20.83 -25.75
N GLN A 103 31.85 21.53 -26.26
CA GLN A 103 33.25 21.12 -26.15
C GLN A 103 33.72 21.20 -24.68
N LEU A 104 33.05 20.43 -23.80
CA LEU A 104 33.58 20.07 -22.51
C LEU A 104 34.94 19.43 -22.77
N GLN A 105 36.02 20.08 -22.31
CA GLN A 105 37.34 19.49 -22.32
C GLN A 105 37.30 18.24 -21.42
N VAL A 106 37.00 17.10 -22.02
CA VAL A 106 37.23 15.78 -21.44
C VAL A 106 38.74 15.59 -21.44
N LYS A 107 39.43 16.32 -20.53
CA LYS A 107 40.82 16.06 -20.16
C LYS A 107 40.91 14.57 -19.94
N ALA A 108 41.66 13.89 -20.81
CA ALA A 108 41.57 12.44 -21.00
C ALA A 108 41.48 11.75 -19.64
N PHE A 109 40.28 11.30 -19.27
CA PHE A 109 40.05 10.71 -17.96
C PHE A 109 40.96 9.51 -17.91
N LYS A 110 42.05 9.64 -17.14
CA LYS A 110 43.07 8.62 -16.97
C LYS A 110 42.32 7.36 -16.63
N LYS A 111 42.38 6.36 -17.52
CA LYS A 111 41.57 5.12 -17.49
C LYS A 111 42.01 4.23 -16.32
N ASN A 112 41.94 4.78 -15.10
CA ASN A 112 41.91 4.00 -13.89
C ASN A 112 40.74 3.04 -14.07
N LYS A 113 41.07 1.76 -14.09
CA LYS A 113 40.11 0.66 -13.91
C LYS A 113 39.60 0.71 -12.46
N TYR A 114 38.96 1.81 -12.08
CA TYR A 114 37.77 1.75 -11.27
C TYR A 114 36.72 0.99 -12.10
N ARG A 115 36.93 -0.33 -12.23
CA ARG A 115 35.78 -1.23 -12.16
C ARG A 115 35.09 -0.78 -10.88
N PHE A 116 33.94 -0.15 -11.01
CA PHE A 116 33.02 -0.02 -9.90
C PHE A 116 32.74 -1.46 -9.47
N GLN A 117 33.52 -1.95 -8.51
CA GLN A 117 33.21 -3.13 -7.75
C GLN A 117 32.10 -2.70 -6.79
N MET A 118 30.93 -2.37 -7.37
CA MET A 118 29.71 -2.49 -6.62
C MET A 118 29.70 -3.92 -6.07
N PRO A 119 29.47 -4.11 -4.77
CA PRO A 119 29.37 -5.43 -4.18
C PRO A 119 28.12 -6.10 -4.75
N LEU A 120 28.27 -6.73 -5.91
CA LEU A 120 27.21 -7.51 -6.56
C LEU A 120 26.80 -8.59 -5.59
N LEU A 121 25.54 -8.55 -5.16
CA LEU A 121 24.99 -9.55 -4.27
C LEU A 121 24.99 -10.90 -5.01
N THR A 122 25.57 -11.91 -4.39
CA THR A 122 25.48 -13.29 -4.88
C THR A 122 24.02 -13.74 -4.90
N VAL A 123 23.67 -14.77 -5.67
CA VAL A 123 22.29 -15.30 -5.69
C VAL A 123 21.83 -15.69 -4.28
N GLN A 124 22.75 -16.17 -3.43
CA GLN A 124 22.49 -16.44 -2.02
C GLN A 124 22.25 -15.16 -1.19
N GLY A 125 23.02 -14.09 -1.41
CA GLY A 125 22.79 -12.80 -0.74
C GLY A 125 21.45 -12.18 -1.12
N VAL A 126 21.06 -12.29 -2.39
CA VAL A 126 19.76 -11.83 -2.91
C VAL A 126 18.59 -12.63 -2.32
N LEU A 127 18.70 -13.96 -2.24
CA LEU A 127 17.68 -14.81 -1.59
C LEU A 127 17.59 -14.53 -0.09
N ALA A 128 18.72 -14.29 0.58
CA ALA A 128 18.75 -13.93 1.99
C ALA A 128 18.12 -12.55 2.26
N TRP A 129 18.35 -11.56 1.38
CA TRP A 129 17.66 -10.27 1.41
C TRP A 129 16.13 -10.45 1.30
N ALA A 130 15.66 -11.18 0.29
CA ALA A 130 14.22 -11.40 0.09
C ALA A 130 13.55 -12.15 1.26
N LEU A 131 14.28 -13.02 1.97
CA LEU A 131 13.78 -13.69 3.17
C LEU A 131 13.83 -12.79 4.42
N PHE A 132 14.86 -11.95 4.54
CA PHE A 132 14.99 -10.97 5.62
C PHE A 132 13.88 -9.91 5.58
N THR A 133 13.54 -9.41 4.40
CA THR A 133 12.43 -8.44 4.25
C THR A 133 11.09 -9.08 4.60
N PHE A 134 10.81 -10.31 4.15
CA PHE A 134 9.64 -11.08 4.58
C PHE A 134 9.60 -11.28 6.10
N GLY A 135 10.71 -11.69 6.71
CA GLY A 135 10.81 -11.86 8.17
C GLY A 135 10.54 -10.56 8.94
N SER A 136 11.06 -9.43 8.44
CA SER A 136 10.81 -8.10 9.01
C SER A 136 9.32 -7.74 8.99
N VAL A 137 8.64 -7.99 7.86
CA VAL A 137 7.20 -7.79 7.70
C VAL A 137 6.39 -8.69 8.65
N ALA A 138 6.74 -9.97 8.74
CA ALA A 138 6.06 -10.93 9.61
C ALA A 138 6.20 -10.54 11.09
N VAL A 139 7.37 -10.07 11.53
CA VAL A 139 7.59 -9.55 12.89
C VAL A 139 6.71 -8.34 13.17
N THR A 140 6.66 -7.35 12.26
CA THR A 140 5.79 -6.17 12.40
C THR A 140 4.31 -6.57 12.48
N ALA A 141 3.85 -7.47 11.61
CA ALA A 141 2.47 -7.96 11.64
C ALA A 141 2.13 -8.69 12.95
N CYS A 142 3.05 -9.53 13.47
CA CYS A 142 2.88 -10.18 14.77
C CYS A 142 2.83 -9.20 15.93
N ILE A 143 3.64 -8.13 15.92
CA ILE A 143 3.62 -7.07 16.95
C ILE A 143 2.27 -6.33 16.92
N LEU A 144 1.81 -5.91 15.73
CA LEU A 144 0.53 -5.22 15.57
C LEU A 144 -0.65 -6.10 16.00
N ALA A 145 -0.65 -7.39 15.60
CA ALA A 145 -1.66 -8.35 16.02
C ALA A 145 -1.65 -8.55 17.54
N ALA A 146 -0.47 -8.67 18.17
CA ALA A 146 -0.34 -8.82 19.62
C ALA A 146 -0.87 -7.59 20.38
N ILE A 147 -0.61 -6.38 19.89
CA ILE A 147 -1.16 -5.13 20.46
C ILE A 147 -2.69 -5.14 20.37
N ALA A 148 -3.25 -5.51 19.20
CA ALA A 148 -4.70 -5.58 19.01
C ALA A 148 -5.37 -6.63 19.90
N PHE A 149 -4.83 -7.86 19.96
CA PHE A 149 -5.38 -8.94 20.78
C PHE A 149 -5.28 -8.67 22.29
N ALA A 150 -4.24 -7.96 22.73
CA ALA A 150 -4.06 -7.64 24.14
C ALA A 150 -5.15 -6.71 24.70
N ASN A 151 -5.97 -6.08 23.84
CA ASN A 151 -7.03 -5.12 24.21
C ASN A 151 -6.54 -4.06 25.21
N ILE A 152 -5.25 -3.70 25.14
CA ILE A 152 -4.66 -2.66 25.98
C ILE A 152 -5.43 -1.38 25.63
N PRO A 153 -6.24 -0.82 26.55
CA PRO A 153 -7.03 0.38 26.24
C PRO A 153 -6.02 1.44 25.86
N ASN A 154 -6.08 1.93 24.61
CA ASN A 154 -5.03 2.78 24.06
C ASN A 154 -4.83 3.99 25.00
N PRO A 155 -3.74 4.09 25.80
CA PRO A 155 -3.68 5.02 26.93
C PRO A 155 -3.57 6.49 26.53
N CYS A 156 -3.67 6.75 25.24
CA CYS A 156 -3.12 7.89 24.54
C CYS A 156 -4.18 8.93 24.16
N SER A 157 -5.25 9.01 24.96
CA SER A 157 -6.31 10.01 24.78
C SER A 157 -5.93 11.41 25.28
N GLU A 158 -4.88 11.55 26.11
CA GLU A 158 -4.46 12.84 26.69
C GLU A 158 -2.94 13.09 26.74
N SER A 159 -2.08 12.07 26.58
CA SER A 159 -0.62 12.25 26.69
C SER A 159 0.09 12.15 25.32
N GLN A 160 0.84 13.20 25.00
CA GLN A 160 1.55 13.44 23.73
C GLN A 160 2.76 12.52 23.49
N SER A 161 2.90 11.43 24.24
CA SER A 161 4.07 10.56 24.33
C SER A 161 3.79 9.10 23.93
N CYS A 162 2.68 8.86 23.22
CA CYS A 162 2.35 7.55 22.68
C CYS A 162 3.31 7.15 21.56
N TRP A 163 4.16 6.15 21.80
CA TRP A 163 5.05 5.58 20.78
C TRP A 163 4.32 4.70 19.75
N ILE A 164 3.02 4.46 19.95
CA ILE A 164 2.17 3.75 19.02
C ILE A 164 1.55 4.80 18.09
N PRO A 165 1.84 4.78 16.77
CA PRO A 165 1.23 5.72 15.84
C PRO A 165 -0.30 5.53 15.87
N GLN A 166 -1.03 6.63 16.02
CA GLN A 166 -2.49 6.58 15.91
C GLN A 166 -2.87 6.26 14.45
N PRO A 167 -3.97 5.52 14.21
CA PRO A 167 -4.49 5.37 12.86
C PRO A 167 -4.79 6.77 12.29
N PRO A 168 -4.24 7.16 11.12
CA PRO A 168 -4.56 8.45 10.52
C PRO A 168 -6.04 8.48 10.14
N ASP A 169 -6.66 9.66 10.22
CA ASP A 169 -8.07 9.85 9.89
C ASP A 169 -8.27 9.83 8.36
N LEU A 170 -8.31 8.62 7.80
CA LEU A 170 -8.42 8.38 6.37
C LEU A 170 -9.84 8.65 5.88
N THR A 171 -9.97 9.39 4.77
CA THR A 171 -11.26 9.43 4.06
C THR A 171 -11.66 8.02 3.59
N PRO A 172 -12.96 7.70 3.45
CA PRO A 172 -13.39 6.37 3.04
C PRO A 172 -12.73 5.86 1.74
N ALA A 173 -12.48 6.76 0.78
CA ALA A 173 -11.77 6.43 -0.46
C ALA A 173 -10.31 6.03 -0.23
N GLN A 174 -9.58 6.75 0.64
CA GLN A 174 -8.21 6.39 1.03
C GLN A 174 -8.17 5.10 1.84
N GLY A 175 -9.17 4.85 2.69
CA GLY A 175 -9.32 3.59 3.43
C GLY A 175 -9.37 2.38 2.50
N PHE A 176 -10.24 2.41 1.48
CA PHE A 176 -10.31 1.34 0.46
C PHE A 176 -9.01 1.20 -0.36
N GLU A 177 -8.33 2.30 -0.67
CA GLU A 177 -7.05 2.27 -1.38
C GLU A 177 -5.95 1.58 -0.54
N VAL A 178 -5.81 1.96 0.73
CA VAL A 178 -4.85 1.36 1.68
C VAL A 178 -5.17 -0.11 1.95
N GLU A 179 -6.44 -0.48 2.10
CA GLU A 179 -6.87 -1.88 2.26
C GLU A 179 -6.52 -2.73 1.03
N SER A 180 -6.83 -2.24 -0.18
CA SER A 180 -6.49 -2.91 -1.44
C SER A 180 -4.97 -3.14 -1.58
N PHE A 181 -4.15 -2.14 -1.23
CA PHE A 181 -2.70 -2.28 -1.22
C PHE A 181 -2.19 -3.24 -0.13
N ALA A 182 -2.78 -3.23 1.08
CA ALA A 182 -2.42 -4.17 2.14
C ALA A 182 -2.73 -5.63 1.77
N VAL A 183 -3.88 -5.87 1.15
CA VAL A 183 -4.24 -7.19 0.60
C VAL A 183 -3.27 -7.60 -0.51
N GLY A 184 -2.99 -6.71 -1.47
CA GLY A 184 -2.01 -6.97 -2.54
C GLY A 184 -0.61 -7.29 -2.02
N PHE A 185 -0.14 -6.53 -1.02
CA PHE A 185 1.12 -6.76 -0.32
C PHE A 185 1.19 -8.17 0.29
N LEU A 186 0.16 -8.60 1.04
CA LEU A 186 0.09 -9.95 1.59
C LEU A 186 0.15 -11.03 0.49
N TRP A 187 -0.53 -10.83 -0.64
CA TRP A 187 -0.47 -11.75 -1.78
C TRP A 187 0.92 -11.91 -2.40
N PHE A 188 1.77 -10.87 -2.40
CA PHE A 188 3.12 -10.94 -2.95
C PHE A 188 4.19 -11.42 -1.95
N THR A 189 3.98 -11.22 -0.64
CA THR A 189 4.92 -11.74 0.39
C THR A 189 4.96 -13.27 0.47
N VAL A 190 3.86 -13.96 0.13
CA VAL A 190 3.79 -15.43 0.09
C VAL A 190 4.72 -16.05 -0.99
N PRO A 191 4.62 -15.70 -2.30
CA PRO A 191 5.53 -16.21 -3.32
C PRO A 191 6.98 -15.73 -3.11
N GLN A 192 7.19 -14.54 -2.55
CA GLN A 192 8.51 -14.06 -2.12
C GLN A 192 9.14 -15.04 -1.11
N ALA A 193 8.46 -15.32 0.01
CA ALA A 193 8.97 -16.20 1.06
C ALA A 193 9.19 -17.63 0.56
N ALA A 194 8.26 -18.16 -0.23
CA ALA A 194 8.36 -19.50 -0.81
C ALA A 194 9.54 -19.61 -1.77
N ALA A 195 9.70 -18.67 -2.71
CA ALA A 195 10.78 -18.68 -3.68
C ALA A 195 12.15 -18.46 -3.02
N ALA A 196 12.24 -17.56 -2.02
CA ALA A 196 13.46 -17.33 -1.25
C ALA A 196 13.88 -18.61 -0.48
N THR A 197 12.95 -19.22 0.24
CA THR A 197 13.20 -20.44 1.02
C THR A 197 13.63 -21.61 0.13
N VAL A 198 12.90 -21.88 -0.95
CA VAL A 198 13.26 -22.96 -1.89
C VAL A 198 14.60 -22.68 -2.58
N GLY A 199 14.87 -21.44 -2.99
CA GLY A 199 16.13 -21.06 -3.64
C GLY A 199 17.36 -21.24 -2.73
N LEU A 200 17.21 -21.04 -1.41
CA LEU A 200 18.25 -21.30 -0.42
C LEU A 200 18.47 -22.79 -0.16
N LEU A 201 17.40 -23.60 -0.15
CA LEU A 201 17.47 -25.06 0.05
C LEU A 201 17.98 -25.83 -1.19
N LEU A 202 17.86 -25.27 -2.40
CA LEU A 202 18.36 -25.91 -3.61
C LEU A 202 19.90 -25.96 -3.65
N SER A 203 20.43 -27.14 -3.96
CA SER A 203 21.87 -27.34 -4.12
C SER A 203 22.47 -26.53 -5.28
N ARG A 204 23.74 -26.13 -5.14
CA ARG A 204 24.48 -25.32 -6.12
C ARG A 204 24.52 -25.90 -7.54
N ARG A 205 24.33 -27.22 -7.70
CA ARG A 205 24.21 -27.90 -9.00
C ARG A 205 23.03 -27.43 -9.85
N ARG A 206 22.02 -26.76 -9.25
CA ARG A 206 20.84 -26.20 -9.95
C ARG A 206 20.92 -24.68 -10.09
N ALA A 207 22.09 -24.13 -10.42
CA ALA A 207 22.36 -22.69 -10.53
C ALA A 207 21.25 -21.89 -11.25
N ARG A 208 20.88 -22.28 -12.47
CA ARG A 208 19.79 -21.65 -13.24
C ARG A 208 18.44 -21.62 -12.49
N SER A 209 18.09 -22.68 -11.77
CA SER A 209 16.85 -22.74 -10.97
C SER A 209 16.93 -21.84 -9.74
N ARG A 210 18.09 -21.75 -9.09
CA ARG A 210 18.32 -20.84 -7.95
C ARG A 210 18.24 -19.38 -8.39
N TRP A 211 18.83 -19.06 -9.54
CA TRP A 211 18.75 -17.73 -10.14
C TRP A 211 17.30 -17.34 -10.48
N SER A 212 16.53 -18.24 -11.14
CA SER A 212 15.12 -17.97 -11.43
C SER A 212 14.28 -17.79 -10.16
N LEU A 213 14.51 -18.57 -9.11
CA LEU A 213 13.83 -18.39 -7.82
C LEU A 213 14.23 -17.10 -7.10
N ALA A 214 15.51 -16.71 -7.17
CA ALA A 214 15.97 -15.42 -6.64
C ALA A 214 15.31 -14.24 -7.38
N PHE A 215 15.22 -14.33 -8.71
CA PHE A 215 14.53 -13.33 -9.51
C PHE A 215 13.04 -13.23 -9.16
N VAL A 216 12.33 -14.35 -9.07
CA VAL A 216 10.93 -14.38 -8.64
C VAL A 216 10.78 -13.81 -7.23
N ALA A 217 11.62 -14.21 -6.28
CA ALA A 217 11.56 -13.74 -4.90
C ALA A 217 11.70 -12.21 -4.79
N VAL A 218 12.67 -11.63 -5.51
CA VAL A 218 12.92 -10.18 -5.48
C VAL A 218 11.87 -9.41 -6.26
N VAL A 219 11.38 -9.92 -7.40
CA VAL A 219 10.28 -9.26 -8.13
C VAL A 219 9.01 -9.24 -7.26
N SER A 220 8.71 -10.34 -6.56
CA SER A 220 7.61 -10.38 -5.58
C SER A 220 7.85 -9.39 -4.43
N ALA A 221 9.06 -9.32 -3.87
CA ALA A 221 9.42 -8.34 -2.83
C ALA A 221 9.26 -6.89 -3.33
N ALA A 222 9.74 -6.57 -4.53
CA ALA A 222 9.68 -5.24 -5.11
C ALA A 222 8.23 -4.78 -5.34
N VAL A 223 7.35 -5.67 -5.81
CA VAL A 223 5.92 -5.37 -5.94
C VAL A 223 5.27 -5.22 -4.57
N ALA A 224 5.58 -6.08 -3.60
CA ALA A 224 5.10 -5.94 -2.23
C ALA A 224 5.51 -4.59 -1.61
N HIS A 225 6.81 -4.27 -1.59
CA HIS A 225 7.30 -3.00 -1.05
C HIS A 225 6.80 -1.79 -1.84
N TYR A 226 6.51 -1.90 -3.14
CA TYR A 226 5.82 -0.85 -3.89
C TYR A 226 4.41 -0.60 -3.35
N MET A 227 3.59 -1.65 -3.15
CA MET A 227 2.24 -1.50 -2.57
C MET A 227 2.31 -0.92 -1.15
N GLN A 228 3.25 -1.41 -0.32
CA GLN A 228 3.48 -0.86 1.01
C GLN A 228 3.92 0.61 0.96
N SER A 229 4.80 0.99 0.04
CA SER A 229 5.25 2.38 -0.16
C SER A 229 4.09 3.29 -0.58
N ARG A 230 3.16 2.79 -1.39
CA ARG A 230 1.93 3.50 -1.75
C ARG A 230 1.03 3.71 -0.54
N SER A 231 0.79 2.68 0.27
CA SER A 231 0.02 2.81 1.53
C SER A 231 0.64 3.82 2.49
N VAL A 232 1.96 3.74 2.70
CA VAL A 232 2.70 4.69 3.56
C VAL A 232 2.61 6.12 3.03
N LEU A 233 2.67 6.32 1.71
CA LEU A 233 2.51 7.64 1.11
C LEU A 233 1.10 8.20 1.34
N VAL A 234 0.04 7.38 1.20
CA VAL A 234 -1.34 7.81 1.50
C VAL A 234 -1.46 8.24 2.97
N SER A 235 -0.92 7.45 3.90
CA SER A 235 -0.90 7.81 5.33
C SER A 235 -0.16 9.13 5.61
N ILE A 236 1.03 9.34 5.03
CA ILE A 236 1.79 10.61 5.17
C ILE A 236 1.01 11.79 4.57
N THR A 237 0.23 11.60 3.50
CA THR A 237 -0.62 12.67 2.96
C THR A 237 -1.88 12.94 3.78
N ALA A 238 -2.35 11.97 4.58
CA ALA A 238 -3.49 12.14 5.47
C ALA A 238 -3.10 12.84 6.78
N ASP A 239 -1.95 12.49 7.36
CA ASP A 239 -1.35 13.19 8.50
C ASP A 239 0.14 13.52 8.25
N PRO A 240 0.45 14.70 7.67
CA PRO A 240 1.82 15.18 7.54
C PRO A 240 2.43 15.69 8.86
N GLY A 241 1.66 15.70 9.95
CA GLY A 241 2.12 16.08 11.29
C GLY A 241 2.93 14.99 11.99
N ASP A 242 2.70 13.71 11.67
CA ASP A 242 3.46 12.59 12.23
C ASP A 242 4.84 12.43 11.56
N ILE A 243 5.77 13.28 12.00
CA ILE A 243 7.18 13.27 11.59
C ILE A 243 7.85 11.93 11.93
N LEU A 244 7.45 11.26 13.01
CA LEU A 244 8.06 10.00 13.44
C LEU A 244 7.65 8.86 12.49
N TYR A 245 6.37 8.76 12.15
CA TYR A 245 5.87 7.83 11.14
C TYR A 245 6.48 8.11 9.77
N MET A 246 6.55 9.38 9.34
CA MET A 246 7.18 9.76 8.08
C MET A 246 8.65 9.29 8.00
N ILE A 247 9.43 9.45 9.06
CA ILE A 247 10.84 9.02 9.11
C ILE A 247 10.94 7.48 9.14
N LEU A 248 10.18 6.80 10.01
CA LEU A 248 10.29 5.36 10.20
C LEU A 248 9.69 4.58 9.02
N ALA A 249 8.42 4.83 8.68
CA ALA A 249 7.72 4.12 7.62
C ALA A 249 8.20 4.57 6.24
N GLY A 250 8.34 5.88 6.01
CA GLY A 250 8.83 6.44 4.74
C GLY A 250 10.30 6.11 4.49
N GLY A 251 11.17 6.29 5.49
CA GLY A 251 12.57 5.91 5.39
C GLY A 251 12.77 4.40 5.20
N GLY A 252 12.02 3.58 5.95
CA GLY A 252 12.02 2.13 5.79
C GLY A 252 11.59 1.69 4.38
N ALA A 253 10.51 2.27 3.85
CA ALA A 253 10.03 2.01 2.49
C ALA A 253 11.11 2.31 1.42
N VAL A 254 11.80 3.46 1.53
CA VAL A 254 12.92 3.81 0.64
C VAL A 254 14.08 2.80 0.73
N VAL A 255 14.45 2.38 1.94
CA VAL A 255 15.51 1.37 2.14
C VAL A 255 15.15 0.03 1.52
N PHE A 256 13.91 -0.44 1.70
CA PHE A 256 13.46 -1.71 1.12
C PHE A 256 13.42 -1.67 -0.41
N VAL A 257 12.83 -0.64 -1.01
CA VAL A 257 12.79 -0.46 -2.47
C VAL A 257 14.20 -0.34 -3.06
N ALA A 258 15.11 0.39 -2.39
CA ALA A 258 16.51 0.50 -2.83
C ALA A 258 17.23 -0.86 -2.78
N GLY A 259 17.03 -1.65 -1.72
CA GLY A 259 17.62 -2.98 -1.59
C GLY A 259 17.09 -3.99 -2.62
N ASP A 260 15.81 -3.90 -2.98
CA ASP A 260 15.24 -4.71 -4.06
C ASP A 260 15.80 -4.32 -5.43
N LEU A 261 15.88 -3.02 -5.73
CA LEU A 261 16.49 -2.54 -6.98
C LEU A 261 17.96 -2.96 -7.10
N LEU A 262 18.74 -2.87 -6.02
CA LEU A 262 20.12 -3.36 -5.95
C LEU A 262 20.19 -4.89 -6.13
N SER A 263 19.20 -5.62 -5.63
CA SER A 263 19.10 -7.08 -5.78
C SER A 263 18.76 -7.49 -7.22
N ILE A 264 17.79 -6.82 -7.86
CA ILE A 264 17.48 -7.02 -9.29
C ILE A 264 18.70 -6.71 -10.14
N LEU A 265 19.35 -5.56 -9.91
CA LEU A 265 20.54 -5.15 -10.66
C LEU A 265 21.70 -6.14 -10.45
N SER A 266 21.87 -6.66 -9.24
CA SER A 266 22.86 -7.71 -8.94
C SER A 266 22.59 -9.01 -9.70
N LEU A 267 21.34 -9.46 -9.78
CA LEU A 267 20.96 -10.66 -10.55
C LEU A 267 21.14 -10.47 -12.07
N LEU A 268 20.86 -9.27 -12.58
CA LEU A 268 20.99 -8.94 -14.00
C LEU A 268 22.47 -8.82 -14.44
N ILE A 269 23.33 -8.23 -13.61
CA ILE A 269 24.76 -8.09 -13.91
C ILE A 269 25.53 -9.39 -13.59
N GLY A 270 25.19 -10.07 -12.49
CA GLY A 270 25.87 -11.29 -12.04
C GLY A 270 25.57 -12.53 -12.89
N GLY A 271 24.46 -12.53 -13.64
CA GLY A 271 24.01 -13.70 -14.40
C GLY A 271 23.61 -14.87 -13.49
N THR A 272 23.57 -16.08 -14.05
CA THR A 272 23.03 -17.28 -13.36
C THR A 272 23.91 -17.88 -12.26
N GLU A 273 25.04 -17.23 -11.93
CA GLU A 273 26.29 -17.85 -11.44
C GLU A 273 26.88 -18.90 -12.40
#